data_AF-A0A5A7MLP4-F1
#
_entry.id   AF-A0A5A7MLP4-F1
#
_cell.length_a   1.000
_cell.length_b   1.000
_cell.length_c   1.000
_cell.angle_alpha   90.00
_cell.angle_beta   90.00
_cell.angle_gamma   90.00
#
_symmetry.space_group_name_H-M   'P 1'
#
loop_
_entity.id
_entity.type
_entity.pdbx_description
1 polymer ?
#
loop_
_entity_poly.entity_id
_entity_poly.type
_entity_poly.pdbx_seq_one_letter_code
_entity_poly.pdbx_strand_id
1 'polypeptide(L)'
;MVFGDDDGRIFNRFTVALDVIAHELTHGVSDREGGLSYQGQSGALNESLADVFEILTKQFHLQQRVSSADWLIGVGLFLPDMNARGLRSIAAPGSSYDDPVLGKDPQPGHMRDYVKTREDNGGVHINPGIPNHGLLPVSLIPT
;
A
#
# COMPACT_ATOMS: atom_id res chain seq x y z
N MET A 1 0.99 -17.14 -5.19
CA MET A 1 -0.08 -16.19 -4.80
C MET A 1 -1.29 -16.98 -4.35
N VAL A 2 -1.96 -16.51 -3.31
CA VAL A 2 -3.21 -17.05 -2.76
C VAL A 2 -4.13 -15.86 -2.52
N PHE A 3 -5.39 -15.94 -2.92
CA PHE A 3 -6.35 -14.83 -2.77
C PHE A 3 -7.61 -15.36 -2.07
N GLY A 4 -8.08 -14.61 -1.07
CA GLY A 4 -9.34 -14.90 -0.39
C GLY A 4 -10.53 -14.23 -1.08
N ASP A 5 -11.70 -14.83 -0.93
CA ASP A 5 -12.97 -14.26 -1.40
C ASP A 5 -13.66 -13.35 -0.35
N ASP A 6 -13.15 -13.35 0.89
CA ASP A 6 -13.73 -12.75 2.10
C ASP A 6 -15.15 -13.25 2.44
N ASP A 7 -15.68 -12.86 3.61
CA ASP A 7 -17.05 -13.19 4.05
C ASP A 7 -18.10 -12.15 3.61
N GLY A 8 -17.68 -11.12 2.87
CA GLY A 8 -18.55 -10.07 2.33
C GLY A 8 -19.04 -9.08 3.39
N ARG A 9 -18.32 -8.92 4.51
CA ARG A 9 -18.65 -7.92 5.55
C ARG A 9 -17.76 -6.70 5.53
N ILE A 10 -16.48 -6.87 5.20
CA ILE A 10 -15.50 -5.77 5.20
C ILE A 10 -14.89 -5.63 3.81
N PHE A 11 -14.40 -6.73 3.24
CA PHE A 11 -13.78 -6.75 1.94
C PHE A 11 -14.67 -7.43 0.90
N ASN A 12 -14.39 -7.08 -0.34
CA ASN A 12 -14.76 -7.85 -1.52
C ASN A 12 -13.72 -8.97 -1.72
N ARG A 13 -13.90 -9.80 -2.76
CA ARG A 13 -12.87 -10.75 -3.19
C ARG A 13 -11.55 -10.01 -3.50
N PHE A 14 -10.43 -10.53 -3.03
CA PHE A 14 -9.13 -9.86 -3.15
C PHE A 14 -8.61 -9.78 -4.61
N THR A 15 -9.21 -10.54 -5.52
CA THR A 15 -8.91 -10.48 -6.96
C THR A 15 -9.64 -9.34 -7.70
N VAL A 16 -10.51 -8.57 -7.02
CA VAL A 16 -11.21 -7.43 -7.64
C VAL A 16 -10.24 -6.27 -7.96
N ALA A 17 -9.17 -6.17 -7.19
CA ALA A 17 -8.24 -5.04 -7.21
C ALA A 17 -6.95 -5.47 -7.91
N LEU A 18 -6.73 -4.97 -9.14
CA LEU A 18 -5.52 -5.26 -9.93
C LEU A 18 -4.24 -4.89 -9.17
N ASP A 19 -4.34 -3.80 -8.41
CA ASP A 19 -3.26 -3.18 -7.70
C ASP A 19 -2.80 -4.11 -6.54
N VAL A 20 -3.72 -4.71 -5.79
CA VAL A 20 -3.43 -5.79 -4.80
C VAL A 20 -2.77 -7.01 -5.45
N ILE A 21 -3.19 -7.44 -6.64
CA ILE A 21 -2.55 -8.57 -7.33
C ILE A 21 -1.09 -8.24 -7.69
N ALA A 22 -0.85 -7.01 -8.16
CA ALA A 22 0.48 -6.54 -8.51
C ALA A 22 1.40 -6.41 -7.28
N HIS A 23 0.86 -6.00 -6.13
CA HIS A 23 1.55 -5.98 -4.85
C HIS A 23 2.12 -7.36 -4.48
N GLU A 24 1.24 -8.36 -4.42
CA GLU A 24 1.60 -9.73 -4.05
C GLU A 24 2.61 -10.37 -5.02
N LEU A 25 2.48 -10.05 -6.32
CA LEU A 25 3.44 -10.51 -7.32
C LEU A 25 4.82 -9.84 -7.14
N THR A 26 4.84 -8.57 -6.70
CA THR A 26 6.08 -7.82 -6.48
C THR A 26 6.91 -8.40 -5.35
N HIS A 27 6.31 -8.93 -4.28
CA HIS A 27 7.07 -9.68 -3.28
C HIS A 27 7.86 -10.83 -3.90
N GLY A 28 7.27 -11.55 -4.85
CA GLY A 28 7.96 -12.62 -5.58
C GLY A 28 9.16 -12.13 -6.41
N VAL A 29 9.08 -10.90 -6.96
CA VAL A 29 10.22 -10.25 -7.64
C VAL A 29 11.29 -9.87 -6.62
N SER A 30 10.91 -9.17 -5.55
CA SER A 30 11.84 -8.74 -4.49
C SER A 30 12.59 -9.91 -3.87
N ASP A 31 11.90 -11.02 -3.59
CA ASP A 31 12.50 -12.25 -3.07
C ASP A 31 13.51 -12.87 -4.05
N ARG A 32 13.23 -12.77 -5.36
CA ARG A 32 14.12 -13.32 -6.39
C ARG A 32 15.39 -12.50 -6.60
N GLU A 33 15.32 -11.19 -6.35
CA GLU A 33 16.40 -10.21 -6.54
C GLU A 33 17.27 -9.97 -5.29
N GLY A 34 17.25 -10.91 -4.34
CA GLY A 34 18.09 -10.88 -3.13
C GLY A 34 17.33 -10.62 -1.84
N GLY A 35 16.04 -10.27 -1.92
CA GLY A 35 15.13 -10.17 -0.79
C GLY A 35 15.44 -9.03 0.17
N LEU A 36 14.38 -8.52 0.81
CA LEU A 36 14.51 -7.67 1.99
C LEU A 36 13.97 -8.46 3.17
N SER A 37 14.72 -8.49 4.28
CA SER A 37 14.25 -9.14 5.50
C SER A 37 12.91 -8.52 5.89
N TYR A 38 11.88 -9.36 6.05
CA TYR A 38 10.52 -8.92 6.35
C TYR A 38 10.37 -8.55 7.83
N GLN A 39 11.16 -7.58 8.28
CA GLN A 39 11.24 -7.11 9.65
C GLN A 39 11.70 -5.64 9.71
N GLY A 40 11.06 -4.84 10.56
CA GLY A 40 11.42 -3.45 10.83
C GLY A 40 11.48 -2.60 9.57
N GLN A 41 12.51 -1.76 9.44
CA GLN A 41 12.67 -0.88 8.28
C GLN A 41 12.91 -1.65 6.97
N SER A 42 13.58 -2.80 7.02
CA SER A 42 13.78 -3.62 5.82
C SER A 42 12.45 -4.19 5.30
N GLY A 43 11.57 -4.62 6.20
CA GLY A 43 10.24 -5.09 5.83
C GLY A 43 9.34 -3.96 5.35
N ALA A 44 9.39 -2.79 6.02
CA ALA A 44 8.65 -1.62 5.57
C ALA A 44 9.11 -1.12 4.18
N LEU A 45 10.39 -1.30 3.83
CA LEU A 45 10.89 -1.04 2.48
C LEU A 45 10.42 -2.10 1.48
N ASN A 46 10.32 -3.37 1.88
CA ASN A 46 9.75 -4.44 1.05
C ASN A 46 8.30 -4.12 0.66
N GLU A 47 7.46 -3.80 1.66
CA GLU A 47 6.08 -3.35 1.46
C GLU A 47 5.99 -2.11 0.57
N SER A 48 6.86 -1.12 0.80
CA SER A 48 6.90 0.11 0.01
C SER A 48 7.24 -0.16 -1.46
N LEU A 49 8.17 -1.08 -1.75
CA LEU A 49 8.46 -1.48 -3.13
C LEU A 49 7.24 -2.14 -3.78
N ALA A 50 6.56 -3.03 -3.06
CA ALA A 50 5.34 -3.67 -3.54
C ALA A 50 4.23 -2.65 -3.86
N ASP A 51 3.99 -1.68 -2.96
CA ASP A 51 3.07 -0.54 -3.15
C ASP A 51 3.41 0.31 -4.39
N VAL A 52 4.70 0.55 -4.63
CA VAL A 52 5.16 1.36 -5.76
C VAL A 52 4.98 0.63 -7.09
N PHE A 53 5.37 -0.64 -7.17
CA PHE A 53 5.17 -1.40 -8.41
C PHE A 53 3.69 -1.67 -8.70
N GLU A 54 2.89 -1.85 -7.65
CA GLU A 54 1.44 -1.86 -7.73
C GLU A 54 0.89 -0.59 -8.40
N ILE A 55 1.23 0.60 -7.88
CA ILE A 55 0.65 1.85 -8.41
C ILE A 55 1.12 2.12 -9.84
N LEU A 56 2.37 1.78 -10.16
CA LEU A 56 2.89 1.87 -11.53
C LEU A 56 2.14 0.91 -12.47
N THR A 57 1.82 -0.30 -12.02
CA THR A 57 1.04 -1.28 -12.80
C THR A 57 -0.37 -0.77 -13.06
N LYS A 58 -1.03 -0.22 -12.04
CA LYS A 58 -2.36 0.41 -12.17
C LYS A 58 -2.33 1.60 -13.13
N GLN A 59 -1.36 2.50 -12.97
CA GLN A 59 -1.18 3.66 -13.86
C GLN A 59 -0.93 3.22 -15.31
N PHE A 60 -0.06 2.23 -15.51
CA PHE A 60 0.21 1.67 -16.83
C PHE A 60 -1.06 1.05 -17.44
N HIS A 61 -1.79 0.24 -16.69
CA HIS A 61 -3.03 -0.38 -17.17
C HIS A 61 -4.08 0.66 -17.59
N LEU A 62 -4.22 1.72 -16.80
CA LEU A 62 -5.19 2.81 -17.04
C LEU A 62 -4.65 3.93 -17.96
N GLN A 63 -3.41 3.83 -18.44
CA GLN A 63 -2.73 4.86 -19.23
C GLN A 63 -2.74 6.24 -18.56
N GLN A 64 -2.57 6.26 -17.24
CA GLN A 64 -2.60 7.48 -16.43
C GLN A 64 -1.26 8.20 -16.46
N ARG A 65 -1.33 9.53 -16.42
CA ARG A 65 -0.18 10.35 -16.03
C ARG A 65 -0.05 10.33 -14.50
N VAL A 66 1.15 10.59 -14.01
CA VAL A 66 1.46 10.77 -12.57
C VAL A 66 0.46 11.73 -11.90
N SER A 67 0.13 12.86 -12.55
CA SER A 67 -0.79 13.87 -12.02
C SER A 67 -2.27 13.47 -12.02
N SER A 68 -2.64 12.41 -12.72
CA SER A 68 -4.01 11.89 -12.79
C SER A 68 -4.26 10.65 -11.95
N ALA A 69 -3.20 10.05 -11.39
CA ALA A 69 -3.32 8.86 -10.58
C ALA A 69 -3.89 9.18 -9.19
N ASP A 70 -4.66 8.25 -8.61
CA ASP A 70 -5.27 8.42 -7.29
C ASP A 70 -4.27 8.26 -6.14
N TRP A 71 -3.16 7.54 -6.37
CA TRP A 71 -2.16 7.19 -5.36
C TRP A 71 -2.74 6.44 -4.16
N LEU A 72 -3.81 5.68 -4.40
CA LEU A 72 -4.48 4.81 -3.44
C LEU A 72 -4.25 3.35 -3.81
N ILE A 73 -4.00 2.54 -2.79
CA ILE A 73 -3.78 1.09 -2.86
C ILE A 73 -5.05 0.36 -2.46
N GLY A 74 -5.42 -0.68 -3.21
CA GLY A 74 -6.60 -1.51 -2.93
C GLY A 74 -7.93 -0.78 -3.15
N VAL A 75 -8.03 0.08 -4.17
CA VAL A 75 -9.28 0.78 -4.49
C VAL A 75 -10.35 -0.23 -4.93
N GLY A 76 -11.54 -0.16 -4.31
CA GLY A 76 -12.65 -1.07 -4.57
C GLY A 76 -12.57 -2.41 -3.82
N LEU A 77 -11.54 -2.60 -2.99
CA LEU A 77 -11.44 -3.77 -2.12
C LEU A 77 -12.40 -3.69 -0.93
N PHE A 78 -12.50 -2.53 -0.27
CA PHE A 78 -13.49 -2.32 0.79
C PHE A 78 -14.91 -2.25 0.21
N LEU A 79 -15.88 -2.81 0.95
CA LEU A 79 -17.28 -2.71 0.59
C LEU A 79 -17.81 -1.27 0.77
N PRO A 80 -18.87 -0.87 0.05
CA PRO A 80 -19.38 0.51 0.06
C PRO A 80 -19.78 1.06 1.43
N ASP A 81 -20.11 0.18 2.39
CA ASP A 81 -20.52 0.56 3.74
C ASP A 81 -19.35 0.93 4.66
N MET A 82 -18.10 0.70 4.22
CA MET A 82 -16.89 1.06 4.97
C MET A 82 -16.48 2.49 4.65
N ASN A 83 -16.12 3.28 5.68
CA ASN A 83 -15.53 4.61 5.50
C ASN A 83 -14.04 4.53 5.14
N ALA A 84 -13.75 3.93 3.98
CA ALA A 84 -12.41 3.67 3.49
C ALA A 84 -12.31 3.93 1.97
N ARG A 85 -11.23 4.58 1.55
CA ARG A 85 -10.94 4.84 0.13
C ARG A 85 -10.04 3.77 -0.50
N GLY A 86 -9.33 3.02 0.35
CA GLY A 86 -8.35 2.00 0.00
C GLY A 86 -7.61 1.55 1.26
N LEU A 87 -6.69 0.59 1.12
CA LEU A 87 -5.86 0.10 2.23
C LEU A 87 -4.84 1.15 2.69
N ARG A 88 -4.22 1.85 1.73
CA ARG A 88 -3.14 2.82 1.98
C ARG A 88 -3.22 3.99 1.01
N SER A 89 -2.67 5.12 1.40
CA SER A 89 -2.41 6.26 0.51
C SER A 89 -0.92 6.54 0.43
N ILE A 90 -0.37 6.45 -0.78
CA ILE A 90 1.04 6.82 -1.04
C ILE A 90 1.21 8.33 -0.90
N ALA A 91 0.24 9.10 -1.39
CA ALA A 91 0.31 10.56 -1.41
C ALA A 91 0.04 11.22 -0.04
N ALA A 92 -0.74 10.58 0.82
CA ALA A 92 -1.04 11.08 2.16
C ALA A 92 -1.22 9.92 3.16
N PRO A 93 -0.14 9.28 3.63
CA PRO A 93 -0.22 8.19 4.61
C PRO A 93 -1.02 8.61 5.86
N GLY A 94 -1.82 7.69 6.40
CA GLY A 94 -2.67 7.97 7.56
C GLY A 94 -4.03 8.58 7.20
N SER A 95 -4.40 8.62 5.92
CA SER A 95 -5.65 9.22 5.43
C SER A 95 -6.54 8.26 4.64
N SER A 96 -6.15 7.00 4.48
CA SER A 96 -6.86 6.09 3.59
C SER A 96 -8.24 5.67 4.11
N TYR A 97 -8.39 5.54 5.43
CA TYR A 97 -9.64 5.19 6.10
C TYR A 97 -9.71 5.77 7.53
N ASP A 98 -10.94 5.99 7.99
CA ASP A 98 -11.30 6.37 9.37
C ASP A 98 -12.71 5.84 9.66
N ASP A 99 -12.78 4.56 10.01
CA ASP A 99 -14.03 3.80 10.08
C ASP A 99 -14.22 3.19 11.49
N PRO A 100 -15.45 3.12 12.03
CA PRO A 100 -15.69 2.55 13.36
C PRO A 100 -15.28 1.07 13.53
N VAL A 101 -15.29 0.29 12.43
CA VAL A 101 -14.92 -1.14 12.43
C VAL A 101 -13.43 -1.30 12.15
N LEU A 102 -12.88 -0.56 11.20
CA LEU A 102 -11.46 -0.66 10.81
C LEU A 102 -10.51 0.11 11.72
N GLY A 103 -11.03 1.11 12.43
CA GLY A 103 -10.24 2.15 13.07
C GLY A 103 -9.75 3.18 12.06
N LYS A 104 -8.65 3.87 12.40
CA LYS A 104 -8.02 4.89 11.58
C LYS A 104 -6.72 4.36 11.00
N ASP A 105 -6.44 4.72 9.74
CA ASP A 105 -5.18 4.46 9.06
C ASP A 105 -3.99 4.92 9.94
N PRO A 106 -3.12 3.98 10.40
CA PRO A 106 -2.06 4.29 11.36
C PRO A 106 -0.76 4.76 10.71
N GLN A 107 -0.68 4.83 9.38
CA GLN A 107 0.60 5.02 8.69
C GLN A 107 1.19 6.43 8.89
N PRO A 108 2.43 6.56 9.38
CA PRO A 108 3.14 7.83 9.37
C PRO A 108 3.67 8.16 7.97
N GLY A 109 3.73 9.46 7.64
CA GLY A 109 4.33 9.97 6.40
C GLY A 109 5.75 10.55 6.57
N HIS A 110 6.31 10.53 7.79
CA HIS A 110 7.64 11.09 8.07
C HIS A 110 8.38 10.29 9.15
N MET A 111 9.71 10.16 9.04
CA MET A 111 10.57 9.44 10.01
C MET A 111 10.51 9.95 11.46
N ARG A 112 9.93 11.15 11.68
CA ARG A 112 9.80 11.72 13.04
C ARG A 112 8.70 11.00 13.81
N ASP A 113 7.72 10.48 13.07
CA ASP A 113 6.53 9.79 13.56
C ASP A 113 6.70 8.26 13.38
N TYR A 114 7.92 7.79 13.13
CA TYR A 114 8.22 6.37 12.97
C TYR A 114 7.71 5.56 14.16
N VAL A 115 6.89 4.55 13.88
CA VAL A 115 6.26 3.71 14.90
C VAL A 115 7.22 2.58 15.28
N LYS A 116 7.77 2.65 16.49
CA LYS A 116 8.58 1.58 17.08
C LYS A 116 7.67 0.56 17.75
N THR A 117 7.52 -0.61 17.13
CA THR A 117 6.71 -1.71 17.65
C THR A 117 7.41 -3.05 17.46
N ARG A 118 6.90 -4.10 18.12
CA ARG A 118 7.24 -5.50 17.85
C ARG A 118 6.13 -6.23 17.09
N GLU A 119 4.93 -5.67 17.09
CA GLU A 119 3.80 -6.16 16.30
C GLU A 119 4.11 -5.97 14.81
N ASP A 120 3.36 -6.67 13.97
CA ASP A 120 3.45 -6.46 12.52
C ASP A 120 4.89 -6.56 11.99
N ASN A 121 5.64 -7.56 12.47
CA ASN A 121 7.06 -7.74 12.18
C ASN A 121 7.90 -6.47 12.39
N GLY A 122 7.58 -5.65 13.40
CA GLY A 122 8.23 -4.36 13.61
C GLY A 122 7.62 -3.21 12.79
N GLY A 123 6.33 -3.28 12.50
CA GLY A 123 5.56 -2.25 11.79
C GLY A 123 5.85 -2.22 10.29
N VAL A 124 5.93 -3.39 9.65
CA VAL A 124 6.22 -3.50 8.21
C VAL A 124 5.08 -2.99 7.34
N HIS A 125 3.82 -3.09 7.76
CA HIS A 125 2.66 -2.50 7.05
C HIS A 125 2.29 -1.12 7.61
N ILE A 126 2.81 -0.74 8.79
CA ILE A 126 2.58 0.58 9.41
C ILE A 126 3.53 1.63 8.82
N ASN A 127 4.84 1.37 8.86
CA ASN A 127 5.86 2.34 8.46
C ASN A 127 6.12 2.55 6.93
N PRO A 128 5.55 1.78 5.96
CA PRO A 128 5.77 2.02 4.53
C PRO A 128 5.33 3.39 4.04
N GLY A 129 4.38 4.03 4.74
CA GLY A 129 3.95 5.39 4.44
C GLY A 129 5.12 6.37 4.33
N ILE A 130 6.20 6.17 5.10
CA ILE A 130 7.37 7.04 5.12
C ILE A 130 8.15 6.99 3.78
N PRO A 131 8.65 5.83 3.31
CA PRO A 131 9.29 5.74 2.00
C PRO A 131 8.31 6.00 0.84
N ASN A 132 7.05 5.57 0.94
CA ASN A 132 6.02 5.83 -0.07
C ASN A 132 5.84 7.33 -0.33
N HIS A 133 5.62 8.11 0.74
CA HIS A 133 5.44 9.55 0.63
C HIS A 133 6.71 10.26 0.15
N GLY A 134 7.89 9.72 0.47
CA GLY A 134 9.17 10.22 -0.04
C GLY A 134 9.38 10.01 -1.56
N LEU A 135 8.73 9.01 -2.16
CA LEU A 135 8.86 8.69 -3.59
C LEU A 135 7.95 9.54 -4.49
N LEU A 136 6.80 9.98 -4.00
CA LEU A 136 5.86 10.79 -4.79
C LEU A 136 6.51 12.04 -5.41
N PRO A 137 7.30 12.86 -4.68
CA PRO A 137 7.95 14.04 -5.25
C PRO A 137 8.93 13.71 -6.39
N VAL A 138 9.58 12.54 -6.35
CA VAL A 138 10.52 12.11 -7.41
C VAL A 138 9.77 11.81 -8.71
N SER A 139 8.57 11.22 -8.61
CA SER A 139 7.72 10.91 -9.78
C SER A 139 7.17 12.17 -10.48
N LEU A 140 7.17 13.32 -9.81
CA LEU A 140 6.67 14.59 -10.33
C LEU A 140 7.75 15.44 -11.01
N ILE A 141 9.01 14.99 -11.02
CA ILE A 141 10.12 15.69 -11.70
C ILE A 141 9.95 15.49 -13.22
N PRO A 142 9.80 16.57 -14.02
CA PRO A 142 9.77 16.44 -15.48
C PRO A 142 11.09 15.86 -15.99
N THR A 143 11.03 14.78 -16.78
CA THR A 143 12.18 14.24 -17.54
C THR A 143 12.44 15.02 -18.81
#